data_AF-A0A1Q3EQL9-F1
#
_entry.id   AF-A0A1Q3EQL9-F1
#
_cell.length_a   1.000
_cell.length_b   1.000
_cell.length_c   1.000
_cell.angle_alpha   90.00
_cell.angle_beta   90.00
_cell.angle_gamma   90.00
#
_symmetry.space_group_name_H-M   'P 1'
#
loop_
_entity.id
_entity.type
_entity.pdbx_description
1 polymer ?
#
loop_
_entity_poly.entity_id
_entity_poly.type
_entity_poly.pdbx_seq_one_letter_code
_entity_poly.pdbx_strand_id
1 'polypeptide(L)'
;MASSADFISTSSREGQSKETSEDAILAMTNDYMQQIVRREKTYEFRKYRISFTVERIWFYLNAPHSAIAYICEIDPARTRNPDDDPLPEDGLRNREFNTRHEDWDRYDYAYRVKSVRKLNAPLSLRAMKELYGMKIAPRGLVYAPPDMVKDIPLDQQLLLNKNFMQLYS
;
A
#
# COMPACT_ATOMS: atom_id res chain seq x y z
N MET A 1 -21.83 -1.39 62.13
CA MET A 1 -21.79 -2.40 61.05
C MET A 1 -22.77 -1.97 59.97
N ALA A 2 -22.41 -2.19 58.70
CA ALA A 2 -23.00 -1.70 57.44
C ALA A 2 -22.74 -0.20 57.15
N SER A 3 -22.34 0.24 55.96
CA SER A 3 -21.88 -0.42 54.73
C SER A 3 -21.23 0.67 53.86
N SER A 4 -19.93 0.58 53.58
CA SER A 4 -19.24 1.44 52.60
C SER A 4 -19.36 0.79 51.23
N ALA A 5 -20.12 1.39 50.31
CA ALA A 5 -20.20 0.92 48.93
C ALA A 5 -19.06 1.53 48.12
N ASP A 6 -18.19 0.66 47.62
CA ASP A 6 -17.03 0.98 46.79
C ASP A 6 -17.43 1.68 45.49
N PHE A 7 -16.79 2.81 45.23
CA PHE A 7 -16.90 3.57 44.00
C PHE A 7 -16.07 2.87 42.92
N ILE A 8 -16.68 1.96 42.16
CA ILE A 8 -16.03 1.34 41.00
C ILE A 8 -15.95 2.37 39.88
N SER A 9 -14.79 3.03 39.76
CA SER A 9 -14.42 3.82 38.58
C SER A 9 -14.24 2.86 37.41
N THR A 10 -15.30 2.73 36.61
CA THR A 10 -15.25 2.04 35.32
C THR A 10 -14.51 2.93 34.33
N SER A 11 -13.21 2.67 34.17
CA SER A 11 -12.40 3.17 33.06
C SER A 11 -12.96 2.58 31.75
N SER A 12 -13.95 3.26 31.19
CA SER A 12 -14.41 3.06 29.82
C SER A 12 -13.25 3.34 28.88
N ARG A 13 -12.93 2.33 28.06
CA ARG A 13 -11.95 2.39 26.98
C ARG A 13 -12.24 3.60 26.11
N GLU A 14 -11.43 4.64 26.24
CA GLU A 14 -11.37 5.73 25.28
C GLU A 14 -11.12 5.12 23.90
N GLY A 15 -11.97 5.52 22.95
CA GLY A 15 -11.83 5.13 21.56
C GLY A 15 -10.44 5.54 21.08
N GLN A 16 -9.61 4.54 20.77
CA GLN A 16 -8.37 4.77 20.04
C GLN A 16 -8.70 5.59 18.80
N SER A 17 -8.18 6.81 18.74
CA SER A 17 -8.11 7.56 17.49
C SER A 17 -7.56 6.61 16.42
N LYS A 18 -8.29 6.48 15.33
CA LYS A 18 -7.81 5.74 14.17
C LYS A 18 -6.58 6.50 13.67
N GLU A 19 -5.39 6.10 14.09
CA GLU A 19 -4.15 6.68 13.61
C GLU A 19 -4.16 6.64 12.08
N THR A 20 -4.22 7.83 11.48
CA THR A 20 -4.13 7.99 10.04
C THR A 20 -2.67 7.83 9.66
N SER A 21 -2.36 6.83 8.86
CA SER A 21 -1.02 6.62 8.31
C SER A 21 -0.95 7.08 6.86
N GLU A 22 0.19 7.62 6.47
CA GLU A 22 0.57 7.94 5.09
C GLU A 22 1.10 6.71 4.34
N ASP A 23 1.43 5.65 5.08
CA ASP A 23 2.16 4.49 4.59
C ASP A 23 1.35 3.22 4.81
N ALA A 24 1.04 2.54 3.72
CA ALA A 24 0.39 1.23 3.76
C ALA A 24 1.26 0.15 3.12
N ILE A 25 1.13 -1.08 3.59
CA ILE A 25 1.78 -2.26 3.03
C ILE A 25 0.75 -3.07 2.25
N LEU A 26 1.08 -3.43 1.02
CA LEU A 26 0.29 -4.32 0.18
C LEU A 26 1.10 -5.52 -0.29
N ALA A 27 0.49 -6.70 -0.23
CA ALA A 27 1.05 -7.90 -0.82
C ALA A 27 0.84 -7.90 -2.34
N MET A 28 1.87 -8.32 -3.08
CA MET A 28 1.87 -8.40 -4.55
C MET A 28 2.78 -9.53 -5.01
N THR A 29 2.50 -10.17 -6.14
CA THR A 29 3.46 -11.08 -6.77
C THR A 29 4.54 -10.30 -7.50
N ASN A 30 5.73 -10.88 -7.71
CA ASN A 30 6.78 -10.20 -8.45
C ASN A 30 6.35 -9.79 -9.87
N ASP A 31 5.61 -10.63 -10.60
CA ASP A 31 5.22 -10.34 -12.00
C ASP A 31 4.37 -9.06 -12.13
N TYR A 32 3.34 -8.91 -11.29
CA TYR A 32 2.54 -7.68 -11.22
C TYR A 32 3.38 -6.47 -10.80
N MET A 33 4.32 -6.64 -9.86
CA MET A 33 5.21 -5.54 -9.47
C MET A 33 6.12 -5.12 -10.63
N GLN A 34 6.61 -6.07 -11.43
CA GLN A 34 7.45 -5.75 -12.58
C GLN A 34 6.69 -4.98 -13.66
N GLN A 35 5.38 -5.18 -13.82
CA GLN A 35 4.56 -4.33 -14.69
C GLN A 35 4.54 -2.87 -14.21
N ILE A 36 4.52 -2.62 -12.90
CA ILE A 36 4.61 -1.28 -12.32
C ILE A 36 6.02 -0.70 -12.53
N VAL A 37 7.07 -1.49 -12.28
CA VAL A 37 8.47 -1.08 -12.50
C VAL A 37 8.72 -0.68 -13.96
N ARG A 38 8.21 -1.47 -14.91
CA ARG A 38 8.28 -1.17 -16.36
C ARG A 38 7.31 -0.08 -16.80
N ARG A 39 6.45 0.41 -15.90
CA ARG A 39 5.40 1.42 -16.16
C ARG A 39 4.37 0.98 -17.19
N GLU A 40 4.19 -0.34 -17.36
CA GLU A 40 3.10 -0.94 -18.14
C GLU A 40 1.80 -0.84 -17.35
N LYS A 41 1.86 -1.11 -16.04
CA LYS A 41 0.73 -0.92 -15.12
C LYS A 41 0.90 0.43 -14.44
N THR A 42 0.05 1.38 -14.78
CA THR A 42 0.16 2.77 -14.31
C THR A 42 -0.74 3.10 -13.12
N TYR A 43 -1.71 2.23 -12.82
CA TYR A 43 -2.59 2.33 -11.66
C TYR A 43 -2.59 1.02 -10.85
N GLU A 44 -2.68 1.13 -9.53
CA GLU A 44 -3.05 0.02 -8.64
C GLU A 44 -4.57 0.04 -8.42
N PHE A 45 -5.24 -1.11 -8.61
CA PHE A 45 -6.70 -1.20 -8.55
C PHE A 45 -7.15 -1.98 -7.34
N ARG A 46 -8.14 -1.48 -6.59
CA ARG A 46 -8.64 -2.14 -5.37
C ARG A 46 -10.16 -2.18 -5.37
N LYS A 47 -10.68 -3.23 -4.70
CA LYS A 47 -12.12 -3.38 -4.42
C LYS A 47 -12.61 -2.53 -3.25
N TYR A 48 -11.69 -1.92 -2.52
CA TYR A 48 -11.97 -1.10 -1.35
C TYR A 48 -11.15 0.17 -1.42
N ARG A 49 -11.68 1.22 -0.80
CA ARG A 49 -10.99 2.50 -0.70
C ARG A 49 -9.91 2.42 0.38
N ILE A 50 -8.66 2.59 -0.04
CA ILE A 50 -7.53 2.93 0.85
C ILE A 50 -7.81 4.30 1.48
N SER A 51 -7.42 4.49 2.76
CA SER A 51 -7.55 5.78 3.45
C SER A 51 -7.00 6.93 2.61
N PHE A 52 -7.69 8.07 2.60
CA PHE A 52 -7.29 9.25 1.83
C PHE A 52 -5.97 9.85 2.31
N THR A 53 -5.54 9.50 3.52
CA THR A 53 -4.25 9.92 4.09
C THR A 53 -3.07 9.13 3.55
N VAL A 54 -3.30 7.97 2.93
CA VAL A 54 -2.20 7.14 2.41
C VAL A 54 -1.67 7.75 1.11
N GLU A 55 -0.39 8.08 1.13
CA GLU A 55 0.34 8.63 -0.01
C GLU A 55 1.34 7.62 -0.58
N ARG A 56 1.69 6.59 0.20
CA ARG A 56 2.75 5.63 -0.11
C ARG A 56 2.30 4.19 0.11
N ILE A 57 2.58 3.34 -0.87
CA ILE A 57 2.37 1.89 -0.77
C ILE A 57 3.71 1.16 -0.79
N TRP A 58 3.96 0.39 0.25
CA TRP A 58 5.10 -0.50 0.42
C TRP A 58 4.69 -1.89 -0.08
N PHE A 59 5.27 -2.34 -1.18
CA PHE A 59 4.91 -3.62 -1.77
C PHE A 59 5.73 -4.76 -1.17
N TYR A 60 5.04 -5.59 -0.40
CA TYR A 60 5.52 -6.89 0.06
C TYR A 60 5.37 -7.90 -1.08
N LEU A 61 6.49 -8.43 -1.56
CA LEU A 61 6.50 -9.47 -2.57
C LEU A 61 6.25 -10.82 -1.94
N ASN A 62 5.31 -11.56 -2.52
CA ASN A 62 5.02 -12.94 -2.14
C ASN A 62 6.24 -13.84 -2.37
N ALA A 63 6.11 -15.12 -2.00
CA ALA A 63 7.13 -16.13 -2.29
C ALA A 63 7.51 -16.12 -3.79
N PRO A 64 8.79 -16.32 -4.14
CA PRO A 64 9.88 -16.73 -3.26
C PRO A 64 10.59 -15.59 -2.51
N HIS A 65 10.22 -14.32 -2.75
CA HIS A 65 10.96 -13.18 -2.19
C HIS A 65 10.61 -12.90 -0.73
N SER A 66 9.32 -12.97 -0.39
CA SER A 66 8.82 -12.85 0.99
C SER A 66 9.36 -11.61 1.73
N ALA A 67 9.41 -10.46 1.04
CA ALA A 67 10.05 -9.24 1.52
C ALA A 67 9.36 -7.99 0.94
N ILE A 68 9.40 -6.87 1.66
CA ILE A 68 9.14 -5.56 1.06
C ILE A 68 10.34 -5.19 0.20
N ALA A 69 10.08 -4.91 -1.08
CA ALA A 69 11.14 -4.60 -2.05
C ALA A 69 10.95 -3.26 -2.77
N TYR A 70 9.73 -2.72 -2.77
CA TYR A 70 9.41 -1.47 -3.45
C TYR A 70 8.52 -0.57 -2.61
N ILE A 71 8.68 0.75 -2.79
CA ILE A 71 7.78 1.78 -2.27
C ILE A 71 7.30 2.60 -3.46
N CYS A 72 5.99 2.78 -3.57
CA CYS A 72 5.37 3.57 -4.62
C CYS A 72 4.61 4.74 -4.00
N GLU A 73 4.87 5.95 -4.49
CA GLU A 73 4.01 7.09 -4.19
C GLU A 73 2.77 7.02 -5.09
N ILE A 74 1.60 7.32 -4.53
CA ILE A 74 0.31 7.24 -5.23
C ILE A 74 -0.46 8.55 -5.18
N ASP A 75 -1.35 8.74 -6.14
CA ASP A 75 -2.38 9.78 -6.07
C ASP A 75 -3.61 9.30 -5.28
N PRO A 76 -4.47 10.22 -4.82
CA PRO A 76 -5.79 9.88 -4.31
C PRO A 76 -6.59 9.00 -5.27
N ALA A 77 -7.52 8.22 -4.71
CA ALA A 77 -8.34 7.30 -5.49
C ALA A 77 -9.13 8.02 -6.59
N ARG A 78 -8.98 7.54 -7.83
CA ARG A 78 -9.93 7.75 -8.92
C ARG A 78 -11.02 6.70 -8.81
N THR A 79 -12.28 7.07 -9.08
CA THR A 79 -13.41 6.15 -9.04
C THR A 79 -14.03 5.98 -10.42
N ARG A 80 -15.13 5.22 -10.49
CA ARG A 80 -15.92 4.99 -11.72
C ARG A 80 -17.31 5.58 -11.61
N ASN A 81 -17.50 6.58 -10.76
CA ASN A 81 -18.80 7.24 -10.62
C ASN A 81 -19.17 7.91 -11.95
N PRO A 82 -20.47 8.10 -12.25
CA PRO A 82 -20.92 8.65 -13.53
C PRO A 82 -20.28 10.00 -13.91
N ASP A 83 -19.93 10.81 -12.90
CA ASP A 83 -19.38 12.16 -13.08
C ASP A 83 -17.85 12.20 -12.99
N ASP A 84 -17.19 11.05 -12.77
CA ASP A 84 -15.73 10.98 -12.74
C ASP A 84 -15.17 10.86 -14.16
N ASP A 85 -14.15 11.66 -14.47
CA ASP A 85 -13.41 11.49 -15.72
C ASP A 85 -12.81 10.07 -15.83
N PRO A 86 -12.77 9.47 -17.04
CA PRO A 86 -12.10 8.20 -17.24
C PRO A 86 -10.60 8.31 -16.96
N LEU A 87 -9.97 7.16 -16.66
CA LEU A 87 -8.52 7.08 -16.58
C LEU A 87 -7.91 7.25 -17.98
N PRO A 88 -6.73 7.87 -18.12
CA PRO A 88 -5.95 7.78 -19.34
C PRO A 88 -5.70 6.31 -19.71
N GLU A 89 -5.90 5.92 -20.96
CA GLU A 89 -5.64 4.55 -21.42
C GLU A 89 -4.14 4.28 -21.69
N ASP A 90 -3.29 4.77 -20.79
CA ASP A 90 -1.82 4.72 -20.88
C ASP A 90 -1.19 3.52 -20.17
N GLY A 91 -2.00 2.60 -19.67
CA GLY A 91 -1.54 1.46 -18.89
C GLY A 91 -2.48 0.27 -18.89
N LEU A 92 -1.94 -0.87 -18.48
CA LEU A 92 -2.65 -2.14 -18.38
C LEU A 92 -3.88 -1.97 -17.49
N ARG A 93 -5.03 -2.41 -18.02
CA ARG A 93 -6.33 -2.49 -17.33
C ARG A 93 -7.04 -1.17 -17.12
N ASN A 94 -6.50 -0.05 -17.62
CA ASN A 94 -7.16 1.25 -17.54
C ASN A 94 -8.44 1.26 -18.37
N ARG A 95 -8.41 0.68 -19.59
CA ARG A 95 -9.61 0.56 -20.43
C ARG A 95 -10.67 -0.32 -19.77
N GLU A 96 -10.28 -1.50 -19.26
CA GLU A 96 -11.21 -2.42 -18.58
C GLU A 96 -11.83 -1.80 -17.32
N PHE A 97 -11.05 -0.99 -16.59
CA PHE A 97 -11.57 -0.17 -15.49
C PHE A 97 -12.62 0.81 -16.00
N ASN A 98 -12.30 1.62 -17.02
CA ASN A 98 -13.19 2.63 -17.62
C ASN A 98 -14.49 2.02 -18.15
N THR A 99 -14.42 0.84 -18.80
CA THR A 99 -15.58 0.18 -19.44
C THR A 99 -16.34 -0.76 -18.51
N ARG A 100 -15.98 -0.83 -17.21
CA ARG A 100 -16.59 -1.75 -16.23
C ARG A 100 -16.62 -3.21 -16.71
N HIS A 101 -15.48 -3.71 -17.20
CA HIS A 101 -15.34 -5.10 -17.64
C HIS A 101 -15.73 -6.08 -16.52
N GLU A 102 -16.41 -7.19 -16.86
CA GLU A 102 -16.97 -8.15 -15.90
C GLU A 102 -15.92 -8.78 -14.96
N ASP A 103 -14.76 -9.18 -15.51
CA ASP A 103 -13.62 -9.68 -14.72
C ASP A 103 -13.09 -8.68 -13.69
N TRP A 104 -13.46 -7.39 -13.83
CA TRP A 104 -13.08 -6.28 -12.98
C TRP A 104 -14.24 -5.78 -12.10
N ASP A 105 -15.22 -6.65 -11.86
CA ASP A 105 -16.32 -6.36 -10.93
C ASP A 105 -15.78 -5.94 -9.56
N ARG A 106 -16.38 -4.88 -9.03
CA ARG A 106 -16.07 -4.21 -7.75
C ARG A 106 -14.69 -3.55 -7.65
N TYR A 107 -13.83 -3.59 -8.66
CA TYR A 107 -12.58 -2.81 -8.65
C TYR A 107 -12.88 -1.32 -8.91
N ASP A 108 -13.48 -0.65 -7.94
CA ASP A 108 -14.00 0.71 -8.08
C ASP A 108 -13.02 1.83 -7.72
N TYR A 109 -11.81 1.47 -7.29
CA TYR A 109 -10.78 2.43 -6.88
C TYR A 109 -9.48 2.20 -7.62
N ALA A 110 -8.98 3.24 -8.29
CA ALA A 110 -7.70 3.24 -9.01
C ALA A 110 -6.75 4.28 -8.42
N TYR A 111 -5.52 3.87 -8.12
CA TYR A 111 -4.48 4.70 -7.52
C TYR A 111 -3.34 4.88 -8.52
N ARG A 112 -3.15 6.09 -9.05
CA ARG A 112 -2.06 6.36 -10.01
C ARG A 112 -0.74 6.15 -9.29
N VAL A 113 0.17 5.38 -9.89
CA VAL A 113 1.55 5.27 -9.41
C VAL A 113 2.35 6.47 -9.94
N LYS A 114 2.78 7.35 -9.05
CA LYS A 114 3.59 8.54 -9.38
C LYS A 114 5.07 8.19 -9.56
N SER A 115 5.59 7.42 -8.62
CA SER A 115 7.00 7.05 -8.56
C SER A 115 7.14 5.63 -8.04
N VAL A 116 8.26 4.99 -8.40
CA VAL A 116 8.61 3.65 -7.91
C VAL A 116 10.03 3.73 -7.39
N ARG A 117 10.22 3.39 -6.12
CA ARG A 117 11.53 3.25 -5.50
C ARG A 117 11.77 1.81 -5.11
N LYS A 118 12.94 1.28 -5.46
CA LYS A 118 13.41 -0.03 -5.02
C LYS A 118 14.19 0.16 -3.72
N LEU A 119 13.88 -0.63 -2.69
CA LEU A 119 14.68 -0.62 -1.48
C LEU A 119 16.11 -1.08 -1.80
N ASN A 120 17.10 -0.36 -1.28
CA ASN A 120 18.51 -0.76 -1.45
C ASN A 120 18.77 -2.12 -0.80
N ALA A 121 18.09 -2.40 0.31
CA ALA A 121 18.05 -3.69 0.98
C ALA A 121 16.58 -4.11 1.18
N PRO A 122 16.10 -5.18 0.51
CA PRO A 122 14.75 -5.68 0.73
C PRO A 122 14.50 -6.08 2.18
N LEU A 123 13.38 -5.65 2.75
CA LEU A 123 13.01 -5.94 4.13
C LEU A 123 12.30 -7.29 4.21
N SER A 124 13.03 -8.35 4.59
CA SER A 124 12.50 -9.70 4.72
C SER A 124 11.36 -9.81 5.75
N LEU A 125 10.46 -10.78 5.57
CA LEU A 125 9.42 -11.10 6.56
C LEU A 125 9.99 -11.33 7.97
N ARG A 126 11.17 -11.95 8.08
CA ARG A 126 11.83 -12.17 9.38
C ARG A 126 12.17 -10.82 10.05
N ALA A 127 12.82 -9.93 9.31
CA ALA A 127 13.16 -8.59 9.81
C ALA A 127 11.89 -7.77 10.16
N MET A 128 10.83 -7.87 9.35
CA MET A 128 9.54 -7.24 9.66
C MET A 128 8.98 -7.70 11.02
N LYS A 129 9.13 -8.98 11.35
CA LYS A 129 8.66 -9.55 12.62
C LYS A 129 9.56 -9.14 13.79
N GLU A 130 10.87 -9.30 13.62
CA GLU A 130 11.86 -9.12 14.68
C GLU A 130 12.08 -7.64 15.04
N LEU A 131 12.10 -6.75 14.03
CA LEU A 131 12.42 -5.33 14.22
C LEU A 131 11.16 -4.47 14.37
N TYR A 132 10.05 -4.82 13.72
CA TYR A 132 8.87 -3.97 13.62
C TYR A 132 7.59 -4.60 14.16
N GLY A 133 7.69 -5.74 14.87
CA GLY A 133 6.58 -6.35 15.59
C GLY A 133 5.44 -6.90 14.72
N MET A 134 5.66 -7.03 13.40
CA MET A 134 4.68 -7.65 12.51
C MET A 134 4.46 -9.12 12.92
N LYS A 135 3.22 -9.62 12.89
CA LYS A 135 2.93 -11.02 13.30
C LYS A 135 3.01 -12.01 12.14
N ILE A 136 2.47 -11.62 11.00
CA ILE A 136 2.32 -12.46 9.80
C ILE A 136 2.66 -11.64 8.55
N ALA A 137 2.87 -12.34 7.43
CA ALA A 137 2.96 -11.67 6.14
C ALA A 137 1.67 -10.88 5.85
N PRO A 138 1.75 -9.70 5.23
CA PRO A 138 0.58 -8.98 4.77
C PRO A 138 -0.29 -9.87 3.86
N ARG A 139 -1.60 -9.94 4.15
CA ARG A 139 -2.59 -10.63 3.31
C ARG A 139 -3.61 -9.66 2.68
N GLY A 140 -3.64 -8.44 3.18
CA GLY A 140 -4.48 -7.33 2.74
C GLY A 140 -3.77 -6.01 3.07
N LEU A 141 -4.50 -4.88 3.04
CA LEU A 141 -3.96 -3.60 3.50
C LEU A 141 -3.66 -3.66 4.99
N VAL A 142 -2.42 -3.35 5.35
CA VAL A 142 -2.01 -3.02 6.72
C VAL A 142 -1.25 -1.71 6.68
N TYR A 143 -1.24 -0.94 7.76
CA TYR A 143 -0.42 0.26 7.83
C TYR A 143 1.01 -0.10 8.20
N ALA A 144 1.97 0.63 7.61
CA ALA A 144 3.37 0.51 7.98
C ALA A 144 3.57 0.97 9.43
N PRO A 145 4.30 0.21 10.27
CA PRO A 145 4.69 0.69 11.60
C PRO A 145 5.50 1.98 11.52
N PRO A 146 5.28 2.98 12.41
CA PRO A 146 6.00 4.25 12.37
C PRO A 146 7.53 4.11 12.39
N ASP A 147 8.05 3.19 13.22
CA ASP A 147 9.49 2.92 13.29
C ASP A 147 10.04 2.36 11.96
N MET A 148 9.25 1.56 11.23
CA MET A 148 9.64 1.04 9.91
C MET A 148 9.79 2.18 8.89
N VAL A 149 8.85 3.15 8.90
CA VAL A 149 8.88 4.31 8.00
C VAL A 149 10.07 5.21 8.33
N LYS A 150 10.36 5.40 9.62
CA LYS A 150 11.51 6.19 10.09
C LYS A 150 12.86 5.57 9.71
N ASP A 151 13.00 4.25 9.88
CA ASP A 151 14.25 3.53 9.64
C ASP A 151 14.57 3.33 8.16
N ILE A 152 13.55 3.37 7.30
CA ILE A 152 13.69 3.17 5.84
C ILE A 152 13.22 4.43 5.12
N PRO A 153 14.00 5.52 5.18
CA PRO A 153 13.62 6.79 4.59
C PRO A 153 13.56 6.70 3.06
N LEU A 154 12.49 7.24 2.48
CA LEU A 154 12.15 7.11 1.07
C LEU A 154 13.21 7.71 0.14
N ASP A 155 13.74 8.88 0.49
CA ASP A 155 14.70 9.65 -0.30
C ASP A 155 16.05 8.92 -0.48
N GLN A 156 16.39 8.02 0.44
CA GLN A 156 17.59 7.19 0.38
C GLN A 156 17.43 5.94 -0.52
N GLN A 157 16.22 5.61 -0.97
CA GLN A 157 15.97 4.43 -1.80
C GLN A 157 16.14 4.73 -3.29
N LEU A 158 16.53 3.71 -4.07
CA LEU A 158 16.78 3.85 -5.50
C LEU A 158 15.50 4.21 -6.27
N LEU A 159 15.43 5.44 -6.78
CA LEU A 159 14.36 5.88 -7.66
C LEU A 159 14.49 5.26 -9.06
N LEU A 160 13.48 4.52 -9.48
CA LEU A 160 13.44 3.89 -10.80
C LEU A 160 12.86 4.87 -11.81
N ASN A 161 13.74 5.41 -12.66
CA ASN A 161 13.35 6.24 -13.80
C ASN A 161 13.43 5.46 -15.12
N LYS A 162 12.77 5.97 -16.18
CA LYS A 162 12.73 5.34 -17.51
C LYS A 162 14.14 5.07 -18.08
N ASN A 163 15.11 5.94 -17.78
CA ASN A 163 16.47 5.84 -18.30
C ASN A 163 17.28 4.75 -17.61
N PHE A 164 16.99 4.45 -16.34
CA PHE A 164 17.68 3.42 -15.57
C PHE A 164 17.36 2.00 -16.07
N MET A 165 16.18 1.78 -16.65
CA MET A 165 15.75 0.46 -17.14
C MET A 165 16.29 0.10 -18.53
N GLN A 166 16.71 1.09 -19.34
CA GLN A 166 17.33 0.84 -20.66
C GLN A 166 18.79 0.40 -20.56
N LEU A 167 19.45 0.59 -19.41
CA LEU A 167 20.87 0.26 -19.22
C LEU A 167 21.11 -1.21 -18.84
N TYR A 168 20.05 -2.00 -18.65
CA TYR A 168 20.12 -3.41 -18.22
C TYR A 168 19.23 -4.35 -19.05
N SER A 169 18.76 -3.89 -20.22
CA SER A 169 18.07 -4.69 -21.25
C SER A 169 19.02 -5.01 -22.40
#